data_AF-A0A3A0DET0-F1
#
_entry.id   AF-A0A3A0DET0-F1
#
_cell.length_a   1.000
_cell.length_b   1.000
_cell.length_c   1.000
_cell.angle_alpha   90.00
_cell.angle_beta   90.00
_cell.angle_gamma   90.00
#
_symmetry.space_group_name_H-M   'P 1'
#
loop_
_entity.id
_entity.type
_entity.pdbx_description
1 polymer ?
#
loop_
_entity_poly.entity_id
_entity_poly.type
_entity_poly.pdbx_seq_one_letter_code
_entity_poly.pdbx_strand_id
1 'polypeptide(L)'
;MMSQHVVVRWALLVVLSCWAAGAQAQTVEGFITGFEPSGPTEVTYPVGYTTGPVLGQDLWQGGSRGPRVQTAAEIAAELEAAGLNPANPVHSGDQALLVAKVDDVTETSATGGGYLVRNVFLNPIVSTDVIAEWWARPLTSGLGADPSGTPAGNGKTIGERQGNTFVGIMDESENRAAAVRFGVDTVGSDPYTNVVERHIDFGSASAGSNVWVKSGLLWEADAWYHFKLDLDFVAKTYDFYVNGVKANTEPIRFYNEAATDATRFFVSRGTNQAGQIIDDVSVVAQPPAGPGDFDADGDVDGNDFLVWQRNTSVGSLDAWKANFGGASIAPVPEPTAAGLAWTAMALGIAARRWRNRCTN
;
A
#
# COMPACT_ATOMS: atom_id res chain seq x y z
N MET A 1 73.89 -18.06 33.19
CA MET A 1 73.34 -16.77 33.62
C MET A 1 72.87 -16.03 32.37
N MET A 2 71.79 -16.51 31.76
CA MET A 2 70.42 -15.97 31.84
C MET A 2 70.29 -14.56 31.23
N SER A 3 69.99 -14.60 29.94
CA SER A 3 69.64 -13.50 29.03
C SER A 3 68.26 -12.94 29.35
N GLN A 4 68.12 -11.62 29.30
CA GLN A 4 66.86 -10.90 29.50
C GLN A 4 65.94 -11.12 28.29
N HIS A 5 64.84 -11.83 28.49
CA HIS A 5 63.75 -11.93 27.51
C HIS A 5 62.64 -10.93 27.87
N VAL A 6 62.53 -9.90 27.04
CA VAL A 6 61.37 -8.99 26.98
C VAL A 6 60.18 -9.76 26.42
N VAL A 7 59.14 -9.93 27.24
CA VAL A 7 57.88 -10.55 26.81
C VAL A 7 57.01 -9.48 26.14
N VAL A 8 56.84 -9.63 24.82
CA VAL A 8 55.86 -8.88 24.01
C VAL A 8 54.45 -9.38 24.37
N ARG A 9 53.63 -8.54 25.00
CA ARG A 9 52.19 -8.80 25.18
C ARG A 9 51.44 -8.30 23.95
N TRP A 10 50.86 -9.22 23.20
CA TRP A 10 49.89 -8.95 22.15
C TRP A 10 48.57 -8.49 22.79
N ALA A 11 48.20 -7.22 22.57
CA ALA A 11 46.85 -6.74 22.87
C ALA A 11 45.93 -7.12 21.71
N LEU A 12 45.03 -8.07 21.94
CA LEU A 12 43.95 -8.40 21.03
C LEU A 12 42.91 -7.27 21.11
N LEU A 13 43.02 -6.31 20.19
CA LEU A 13 42.01 -5.27 20.00
C LEU A 13 40.82 -5.91 19.26
N VAL A 14 39.80 -6.33 20.01
CA VAL A 14 38.51 -6.69 19.43
C VAL A 14 37.87 -5.41 18.93
N VAL A 15 37.95 -5.18 17.61
CA VAL A 15 37.12 -4.20 16.92
C VAL A 15 35.71 -4.76 16.91
N LEU A 16 34.87 -4.34 17.87
CA LEU A 16 33.43 -4.42 17.69
C LEU A 16 33.08 -3.48 16.55
N SER A 17 32.86 -4.05 15.37
CA SER A 17 32.30 -3.37 14.23
C SER A 17 30.93 -2.81 14.61
N CYS A 18 30.78 -1.49 14.42
CA CYS A 18 29.49 -0.85 14.21
C CYS A 18 28.69 -1.62 13.15
N TRP A 19 27.39 -1.69 13.34
CA TRP A 19 26.32 -1.35 12.39
C TRP A 19 25.01 -1.82 13.05
N ALA A 20 24.57 -1.07 14.07
CA ALA A 20 23.15 -1.01 14.33
C ALA A 20 22.61 0.02 13.33
N ALA A 21 22.27 -0.43 12.13
CA ALA A 21 21.37 0.32 11.27
C ALA A 21 20.03 0.32 12.01
N GLY A 22 19.75 1.41 12.73
CA GLY A 22 18.41 1.63 13.26
C GLY A 22 17.47 1.71 12.06
N ALA A 23 16.56 0.75 11.94
CA ALA A 23 15.38 0.92 11.11
C ALA A 23 14.76 2.27 11.50
N GLN A 24 14.61 3.18 10.54
CA GLN A 24 13.91 4.43 10.83
C GLN A 24 12.48 4.06 11.24
N ALA A 25 12.03 4.59 12.37
CA ALA A 25 10.65 4.45 12.79
C ALA A 25 9.74 5.06 11.72
N GLN A 26 8.65 4.38 11.40
CA GLN A 26 7.59 4.91 10.54
C GLN A 26 7.19 6.30 11.05
N THR A 27 7.31 7.32 10.20
CA THR A 27 7.10 8.72 10.60
C THR A 27 5.62 9.05 10.80
N VAL A 28 4.71 8.21 10.29
CA VAL A 28 3.25 8.35 10.36
C VAL A 28 2.63 7.04 10.83
N GLU A 29 1.77 7.07 11.85
CA GLU A 29 1.07 5.87 12.32
C GLU A 29 0.19 5.29 11.19
N GLY A 30 0.20 3.97 11.03
CA GLY A 30 -0.59 3.31 10.00
C GLY A 30 -0.06 1.93 9.64
N PHE A 31 -0.50 1.43 8.50
CA PHE A 31 -0.11 0.15 7.93
C PHE A 31 0.55 0.36 6.58
N ILE A 32 1.78 -0.11 6.41
CA ILE A 32 2.48 -0.06 5.12
C ILE A 32 3.13 -1.42 4.88
N THR A 33 2.87 -2.03 3.72
CA THR A 33 3.47 -3.32 3.35
C THR A 33 3.55 -3.53 1.84
N GLY A 34 4.67 -4.03 1.36
CA GLY A 34 4.81 -4.71 0.06
C GLY A 34 4.79 -6.23 0.21
N PHE A 35 4.34 -6.76 1.36
CA PHE A 35 4.37 -8.18 1.71
C PHE A 35 5.75 -8.84 1.68
N GLU A 36 6.82 -8.04 1.75
CA GLU A 36 8.19 -8.53 1.68
C GLU A 36 8.63 -9.29 2.94
N PRO A 37 9.59 -10.23 2.82
CA PRO A 37 10.17 -10.88 3.98
C PRO A 37 10.98 -9.90 4.83
N SER A 38 11.24 -10.27 6.09
CA SER A 38 12.08 -9.45 6.96
C SER A 38 13.50 -9.38 6.39
N GLY A 39 13.89 -8.23 5.84
CA GLY A 39 15.21 -7.97 5.27
C GLY A 39 16.16 -7.22 6.22
N PRO A 40 17.48 -7.24 5.98
CA PRO A 40 18.46 -6.53 6.82
C PRO A 40 18.50 -5.00 6.62
N THR A 41 17.89 -4.42 5.57
CA THR A 41 18.10 -2.99 5.20
C THR A 41 16.97 -2.28 4.44
N GLU A 42 15.73 -2.75 4.41
CA GLU A 42 14.68 -2.01 3.68
C GLU A 42 13.84 -1.12 4.60
N VAL A 43 13.91 0.18 4.31
CA VAL A 43 13.53 1.31 5.16
C VAL A 43 12.01 1.59 5.13
N THR A 44 11.19 0.76 4.47
CA THR A 44 9.79 1.14 4.18
C THR A 44 8.73 0.19 4.74
N TYR A 45 9.09 -1.06 5.10
CA TYR A 45 8.11 -2.07 5.52
C TYR A 45 8.44 -2.60 6.92
N PRO A 46 7.74 -2.15 7.97
CA PRO A 46 8.11 -2.46 9.35
C PRO A 46 7.89 -3.92 9.76
N VAL A 47 7.22 -4.74 8.93
CA VAL A 47 6.88 -6.13 9.24
C VAL A 47 7.20 -7.03 8.06
N GLY A 48 8.00 -8.07 8.32
CA GLY A 48 8.33 -9.10 7.34
C GLY A 48 7.25 -10.18 7.27
N TYR A 49 6.91 -10.60 6.06
CA TYR A 49 5.97 -11.68 5.80
C TYR A 49 6.68 -12.97 5.42
N THR A 50 6.03 -14.09 5.68
CA THR A 50 6.45 -15.41 5.23
C THR A 50 5.44 -15.94 4.23
N THR A 51 5.93 -16.61 3.18
CA THR A 51 5.09 -17.27 2.19
C THR A 51 4.11 -18.25 2.84
N GLY A 52 2.85 -18.24 2.41
CA GLY A 52 1.77 -19.05 2.96
C GLY A 52 0.59 -18.21 3.45
N PRO A 53 -0.32 -18.79 4.26
CA PRO A 53 -1.49 -18.07 4.76
C PRO A 53 -1.11 -16.77 5.46
N VAL A 54 -1.72 -15.65 5.05
CA VAL A 54 -1.47 -14.34 5.68
C VAL A 54 -2.11 -14.25 7.07
N LEU A 55 -3.14 -15.07 7.33
CA LEU A 55 -3.85 -15.09 8.61
C LEU A 55 -2.89 -15.35 9.77
N GLY A 56 -2.90 -14.45 10.77
CA GLY A 56 -2.00 -14.53 11.92
C GLY A 56 -0.62 -13.88 11.71
N GLN A 57 -0.29 -13.45 10.50
CA GLN A 57 0.85 -12.58 10.23
C GLN A 57 0.39 -11.12 10.35
N ASP A 58 1.22 -10.23 10.90
CA ASP A 58 0.97 -8.78 10.98
C ASP A 58 -0.48 -8.36 11.30
N LEU A 59 -1.08 -8.96 12.33
CA LEU A 59 -2.45 -8.67 12.80
C LEU A 59 -3.56 -8.90 11.76
N TRP A 60 -3.28 -9.61 10.67
CA TRP A 60 -4.29 -10.09 9.76
C TRP A 60 -5.18 -11.14 10.45
N GLN A 61 -6.49 -10.93 10.37
CA GLN A 61 -7.55 -11.69 11.03
C GLN A 61 -8.73 -11.91 10.06
N GLY A 62 -9.71 -12.71 10.46
CA GLY A 62 -10.97 -12.87 9.71
C GLY A 62 -11.11 -14.19 8.97
N GLY A 63 -11.72 -14.14 7.78
CA GLY A 63 -12.31 -15.27 7.07
C GLY A 63 -11.35 -16.40 6.65
N SER A 64 -11.91 -17.61 6.54
CA SER A 64 -11.19 -18.85 6.20
C SER A 64 -10.81 -19.00 4.72
N ARG A 65 -11.08 -17.99 3.86
CA ARG A 65 -10.80 -18.03 2.41
C ARG A 65 -9.32 -17.72 2.06
N GLY A 66 -8.46 -17.88 3.06
CA GLY A 66 -7.00 -17.97 3.04
C GLY A 66 -6.25 -17.25 1.92
N PRO A 67 -6.28 -15.90 1.86
CA PRO A 67 -5.27 -15.17 1.09
C PRO A 67 -3.87 -15.57 1.55
N ARG A 68 -2.94 -15.61 0.62
CA ARG A 68 -1.58 -16.10 0.86
C ARG A 68 -0.59 -15.03 0.44
N VAL A 69 0.40 -14.76 1.28
CA VAL A 69 1.60 -14.08 0.78
C VAL A 69 2.41 -15.11 0.02
N GLN A 70 2.86 -14.77 -1.18
CA GLN A 70 3.61 -15.66 -2.04
C GLN A 70 4.67 -14.87 -2.81
N THR A 71 5.75 -15.55 -3.15
CA THR A 71 6.77 -15.00 -4.05
C THR A 71 6.23 -14.85 -5.47
N ALA A 72 6.87 -13.97 -6.25
CA ALA A 72 6.62 -13.82 -7.67
C ALA A 72 6.62 -15.16 -8.43
N ALA A 73 7.56 -16.06 -8.10
CA ALA A 73 7.66 -17.38 -8.73
C ALA A 73 6.49 -18.32 -8.37
N GLU A 74 6.05 -18.31 -7.11
CA GLU A 74 4.90 -19.10 -6.65
C GLU A 74 3.59 -18.61 -7.28
N ILE A 75 3.38 -17.29 -7.32
CA ILE A 75 2.20 -16.70 -7.96
C ILE A 75 2.20 -17.03 -9.46
N ALA A 76 3.33 -16.85 -10.15
CA ALA A 76 3.45 -17.20 -11.57
C ALA A 76 3.10 -18.67 -11.84
N ALA A 77 3.55 -19.60 -10.98
CA ALA A 77 3.24 -21.01 -11.10
C ALA A 77 1.74 -21.31 -10.88
N GLU A 78 1.07 -20.64 -9.93
CA GLU A 78 -0.38 -20.77 -9.74
C GLU A 78 -1.17 -20.24 -10.94
N LEU A 79 -0.75 -19.10 -11.50
CA LEU A 79 -1.36 -18.53 -12.71
C LEU A 79 -1.19 -19.47 -13.91
N GLU A 80 0.01 -20.00 -14.13
CA GLU A 80 0.28 -20.95 -15.22
C GLU A 80 -0.56 -22.23 -15.09
N ALA A 81 -0.65 -22.81 -13.88
CA ALA A 81 -1.49 -23.97 -13.59
C ALA A 81 -3.00 -23.66 -13.83
N ALA A 82 -3.40 -22.41 -13.61
CA ALA A 82 -4.73 -21.91 -13.92
C ALA A 82 -4.96 -21.63 -15.41
N GLY A 83 -3.93 -21.69 -16.27
CA GLY A 83 -4.03 -21.29 -17.68
C GLY A 83 -4.15 -19.78 -17.87
N LEU A 84 -3.69 -19.02 -16.89
CA LEU A 84 -3.63 -17.56 -16.90
C LEU A 84 -2.21 -17.09 -17.26
N ASN A 85 -2.09 -15.80 -17.56
CA ASN A 85 -0.81 -15.19 -17.89
C ASN A 85 0.09 -15.05 -16.63
N PRO A 86 1.25 -15.73 -16.59
CA PRO A 86 2.13 -15.71 -15.42
C PRO A 86 3.02 -14.46 -15.34
N ALA A 87 3.00 -13.58 -16.34
CA ALA A 87 3.81 -12.37 -16.35
C ALA A 87 3.37 -11.38 -15.27
N ASN A 88 4.33 -10.58 -14.77
CA ASN A 88 4.14 -9.53 -13.75
C ASN A 88 3.30 -9.99 -12.55
N PRO A 89 3.73 -11.07 -11.85
CA PRO A 89 2.99 -11.67 -10.75
C PRO A 89 2.97 -10.82 -9.46
N VAL A 90 3.88 -9.84 -9.35
CA VAL A 90 3.96 -8.83 -8.27
C VAL A 90 4.06 -7.44 -8.90
N HIS A 91 3.70 -6.39 -8.17
CA HIS A 91 3.83 -5.01 -8.66
C HIS A 91 5.22 -4.48 -8.36
N SER A 92 5.69 -4.67 -7.13
CA SER A 92 7.05 -4.35 -6.71
C SER A 92 7.65 -5.50 -5.89
N GLY A 93 8.93 -5.39 -5.54
CA GLY A 93 9.60 -6.39 -4.69
C GLY A 93 9.61 -7.83 -5.22
N ASP A 94 9.58 -8.78 -4.30
CA ASP A 94 9.67 -10.22 -4.55
C ASP A 94 8.39 -10.98 -4.14
N GLN A 95 7.50 -10.38 -3.34
CA GLN A 95 6.28 -11.01 -2.82
C GLN A 95 5.04 -10.15 -3.02
N ALA A 96 3.86 -10.78 -3.02
CA ALA A 96 2.58 -10.08 -2.99
C ALA A 96 1.53 -10.93 -2.28
N LEU A 97 0.37 -10.32 -1.99
CA LEU A 97 -0.79 -11.01 -1.44
C LEU A 97 -1.65 -11.58 -2.57
N LEU A 98 -1.63 -12.90 -2.74
CA LEU A 98 -2.58 -13.60 -3.60
C LEU A 98 -3.92 -13.80 -2.87
N VAL A 99 -4.95 -13.10 -3.34
CA VAL A 99 -6.32 -13.21 -2.86
C VAL A 99 -7.10 -14.08 -3.82
N ALA A 100 -6.84 -15.38 -3.82
CA ALA A 100 -7.48 -16.35 -4.69
C ALA A 100 -8.15 -17.46 -3.90
N LYS A 101 -8.78 -18.39 -4.63
CA LYS A 101 -9.26 -19.65 -4.05
C LYS A 101 -8.05 -20.45 -3.52
N VAL A 102 -8.24 -21.33 -2.55
CA VAL A 102 -7.22 -22.33 -2.20
C VAL A 102 -7.47 -23.59 -3.01
N ASP A 103 -8.56 -24.29 -2.72
CA ASP A 103 -9.02 -25.46 -3.46
C ASP A 103 -10.48 -25.79 -3.06
N ASP A 104 -11.10 -26.74 -3.76
CA ASP A 104 -12.50 -27.15 -3.54
C ASP A 104 -12.74 -27.93 -2.24
N VAL A 105 -11.69 -28.37 -1.55
CA VAL A 105 -11.73 -29.16 -0.31
C VAL A 105 -11.55 -28.25 0.92
N THR A 106 -10.60 -27.32 0.85
CA THR A 106 -10.20 -26.40 1.92
C THR A 106 -11.22 -25.27 2.09
N GLU A 107 -11.91 -24.83 1.03
CA GLU A 107 -12.94 -23.78 1.10
C GLU A 107 -14.39 -24.29 1.27
N THR A 108 -14.59 -25.58 1.60
CA THR A 108 -15.91 -26.25 1.71
C THR A 108 -16.88 -25.67 2.75
N SER A 109 -16.44 -24.72 3.58
CA SER A 109 -17.29 -24.07 4.57
C SER A 109 -17.89 -22.77 4.01
N ALA A 110 -19.13 -22.84 3.56
CA ALA A 110 -19.98 -21.68 3.27
C ALA A 110 -20.27 -20.79 4.51
N THR A 111 -19.76 -21.16 5.69
CA THR A 111 -20.07 -20.53 6.98
C THR A 111 -18.96 -19.63 7.53
N GLY A 112 -17.87 -19.39 6.77
CA GLY A 112 -16.85 -18.38 7.11
C GLY A 112 -17.03 -17.09 6.31
N GLY A 113 -17.01 -15.94 6.98
CA GLY A 113 -17.10 -14.62 6.34
C GLY A 113 -16.11 -14.48 5.18
N GLY A 114 -16.57 -13.96 4.04
CA GLY A 114 -15.77 -13.86 2.81
C GLY A 114 -14.75 -12.73 2.80
N TYR A 115 -14.35 -12.22 3.96
CA TYR A 115 -13.45 -11.07 4.11
C TYR A 115 -12.37 -11.33 5.15
N LEU A 116 -11.17 -10.89 4.84
CA LEU A 116 -9.97 -10.86 5.65
C LEU A 116 -9.70 -9.40 6.03
N VAL A 117 -9.25 -9.15 7.24
CA VAL A 117 -9.09 -7.81 7.80
C VAL A 117 -7.71 -7.66 8.42
N ARG A 118 -7.13 -6.46 8.34
CA ARG A 118 -5.92 -6.07 9.06
C ARG A 118 -6.26 -4.84 9.87
N ASN A 119 -6.05 -4.88 11.18
CA ASN A 119 -6.20 -3.68 12.02
C ASN A 119 -5.10 -2.69 11.67
N VAL A 120 -5.40 -1.54 11.05
CA VAL A 120 -4.39 -0.64 10.48
C VAL A 120 -3.73 0.30 11.48
N PHE A 121 -4.46 0.67 12.53
CA PHE A 121 -3.97 1.54 13.61
C PHE A 121 -4.01 0.77 14.94
N LEU A 122 -2.92 0.84 15.71
CA LEU A 122 -2.81 0.12 16.98
C LEU A 122 -3.29 0.96 18.16
N ASN A 123 -3.30 2.29 17.99
CA ASN A 123 -3.88 3.22 18.93
C ASN A 123 -5.02 3.98 18.25
N PRO A 124 -5.96 4.54 19.03
CA PRO A 124 -6.92 5.49 18.50
C PRO A 124 -6.17 6.65 17.83
N ILE A 125 -6.35 6.81 16.53
CA ILE A 125 -5.84 7.97 15.82
C ILE A 125 -6.73 9.18 16.13
N VAL A 126 -6.11 10.35 16.27
CA VAL A 126 -6.83 11.61 16.47
C VAL A 126 -7.30 12.19 15.14
N SER A 127 -6.71 11.75 14.02
CA SER A 127 -7.08 12.21 12.70
C SER A 127 -8.40 11.64 12.23
N THR A 128 -9.16 12.49 11.55
CA THR A 128 -10.39 12.12 10.85
C THR A 128 -10.17 11.91 9.35
N ASP A 129 -8.96 12.21 8.86
CA ASP A 129 -8.61 12.12 7.45
C ASP A 129 -7.61 10.98 7.25
N VAL A 130 -7.93 10.06 6.35
CA VAL A 130 -7.15 8.83 6.15
C VAL A 130 -6.98 8.58 4.67
N ILE A 131 -5.73 8.35 4.26
CA ILE A 131 -5.41 7.91 2.91
C ILE A 131 -5.17 6.39 2.96
N ALA A 132 -5.89 5.67 2.10
CA ALA A 132 -5.69 4.26 1.86
C ALA A 132 -5.34 4.02 0.39
N GLU A 133 -4.17 3.44 0.14
CA GLU A 133 -3.62 3.16 -1.18
C GLU A 133 -3.20 1.71 -1.28
N TRP A 134 -3.35 1.13 -2.47
CA TRP A 134 -2.82 -0.20 -2.77
C TRP A 134 -2.76 -0.41 -4.27
N TRP A 135 -1.89 -1.32 -4.69
CA TRP A 135 -1.89 -1.87 -6.02
C TRP A 135 -2.71 -3.15 -6.06
N ALA A 136 -3.51 -3.31 -7.11
CA ALA A 136 -4.22 -4.56 -7.34
C ALA A 136 -4.26 -4.96 -8.81
N ARG A 137 -4.13 -6.25 -9.06
CA ARG A 137 -4.32 -6.88 -10.37
C ARG A 137 -5.50 -7.85 -10.30
N PRO A 138 -6.60 -7.61 -11.03
CA PRO A 138 -7.74 -8.52 -11.04
C PRO A 138 -7.37 -9.84 -11.74
N LEU A 139 -7.84 -10.97 -11.18
CA LEU A 139 -7.71 -12.26 -11.82
C LEU A 139 -8.93 -12.57 -12.68
N THR A 140 -8.69 -13.21 -13.82
CA THR A 140 -9.75 -13.79 -14.64
C THR A 140 -9.95 -15.26 -14.30
N SER A 141 -11.04 -15.86 -14.78
CA SER A 141 -11.38 -17.25 -14.45
C SER A 141 -10.32 -18.23 -14.95
N GLY A 142 -9.88 -19.15 -14.09
CA GLY A 142 -8.91 -20.22 -14.44
C GLY A 142 -9.45 -21.31 -15.39
N LEU A 143 -10.58 -21.06 -16.06
CA LEU A 143 -11.16 -21.91 -17.10
C LEU A 143 -10.60 -21.60 -18.50
N GLY A 144 -9.86 -20.49 -18.67
CA GLY A 144 -9.58 -19.97 -20.02
C GLY A 144 -10.88 -19.64 -20.77
N ALA A 145 -10.79 -19.25 -22.04
CA ALA A 145 -11.95 -19.04 -22.90
C ALA A 145 -12.59 -20.38 -23.34
N ASP A 146 -12.90 -21.29 -22.42
CA ASP A 146 -13.63 -22.53 -22.72
C ASP A 146 -15.14 -22.21 -22.84
N PRO A 147 -15.72 -22.18 -24.06
CA PRO A 147 -17.13 -21.90 -24.27
C PRO A 147 -18.01 -23.13 -23.98
N SER A 148 -17.41 -24.29 -23.70
CA SER A 148 -18.08 -25.56 -23.49
C SER A 148 -18.03 -25.98 -22.03
N GLY A 149 -18.57 -25.11 -21.18
CA GLY A 149 -19.03 -25.38 -19.83
C GLY A 149 -18.50 -26.62 -19.12
N THR A 150 -17.59 -26.41 -18.17
CA THR A 150 -17.60 -27.22 -16.95
C THR A 150 -17.76 -26.28 -15.75
N PRO A 151 -18.92 -26.30 -15.05
CA PRO A 151 -19.20 -25.47 -13.89
C PRO A 151 -18.61 -26.09 -12.62
N ALA A 152 -18.15 -25.25 -11.69
CA ALA A 152 -17.90 -25.53 -10.27
C ALA A 152 -17.17 -26.85 -9.96
N GLY A 153 -15.86 -26.78 -9.74
CA GLY A 153 -15.09 -27.88 -9.17
C GLY A 153 -13.83 -28.26 -9.96
N ASN A 154 -13.19 -27.30 -10.65
CA ASN A 154 -11.99 -27.60 -11.43
C ASN A 154 -10.76 -27.98 -10.58
N GLY A 155 -10.85 -27.96 -9.24
CA GLY A 155 -9.76 -28.30 -8.33
C GLY A 155 -8.59 -27.32 -8.34
N LYS A 156 -8.72 -26.18 -9.03
CA LYS A 156 -7.66 -25.17 -9.16
C LYS A 156 -7.70 -24.15 -8.04
N THR A 157 -6.55 -23.52 -7.81
CA THR A 157 -6.35 -22.43 -6.83
C THR A 157 -6.86 -21.07 -7.33
N ILE A 158 -7.25 -20.95 -8.59
CA ILE A 158 -7.93 -19.75 -9.11
C ILE A 158 -9.41 -20.05 -9.33
N GLY A 159 -10.26 -19.18 -8.76
CA GLY A 159 -11.71 -19.29 -8.89
C GLY A 159 -12.19 -19.18 -10.34
N GLU A 160 -13.42 -19.63 -10.55
CA GLU A 160 -14.00 -19.82 -11.88
C GLU A 160 -14.87 -18.64 -12.33
N ARG A 161 -15.17 -17.71 -11.42
CA ARG A 161 -16.06 -16.57 -11.67
C ARG A 161 -15.29 -15.26 -11.60
N GLN A 162 -15.61 -14.32 -12.48
CA GLN A 162 -14.99 -13.00 -12.44
C GLN A 162 -15.79 -12.03 -11.57
N GLY A 163 -15.07 -11.11 -10.94
CA GLY A 163 -15.63 -10.00 -10.17
C GLY A 163 -16.01 -10.33 -8.73
N ASN A 164 -16.74 -9.41 -8.09
CA ASN A 164 -17.17 -9.52 -6.69
C ASN A 164 -16.02 -9.80 -5.70
N THR A 165 -14.88 -9.20 -6.00
CA THR A 165 -13.74 -8.99 -5.09
C THR A 165 -13.76 -7.55 -4.61
N PHE A 166 -13.50 -7.32 -3.33
CA PHE A 166 -13.58 -6.00 -2.71
C PHE A 166 -12.32 -5.72 -1.92
N VAL A 167 -11.89 -4.46 -1.91
CA VAL A 167 -10.87 -3.94 -0.99
C VAL A 167 -11.37 -2.62 -0.43
N GLY A 168 -11.11 -2.34 0.85
CA GLY A 168 -11.54 -1.06 1.42
C GLY A 168 -11.17 -0.87 2.87
N ILE A 169 -11.80 0.15 3.46
CA ILE A 169 -11.61 0.57 4.85
C ILE A 169 -12.93 0.44 5.60
N MET A 170 -12.85 -0.02 6.84
CA MET A 170 -13.99 -0.15 7.74
C MET A 170 -13.61 0.13 9.20
N ASP A 171 -14.62 0.34 10.03
CA ASP A 171 -14.46 0.49 11.47
C ASP A 171 -14.39 -0.88 12.20
N GLU A 172 -14.26 -0.83 13.53
CA GLU A 172 -14.12 -2.03 14.35
C GLU A 172 -15.41 -2.87 14.42
N SER A 173 -16.55 -2.24 14.13
CA SER A 173 -17.89 -2.84 14.04
C SER A 173 -18.22 -3.34 12.64
N GLU A 174 -17.25 -3.30 11.72
CA GLU A 174 -17.37 -3.72 10.31
C GLU A 174 -18.30 -2.84 9.47
N ASN A 175 -18.58 -1.61 9.92
CA ASN A 175 -19.17 -0.60 9.05
C ASN A 175 -18.12 -0.15 8.04
N ARG A 176 -18.32 -0.49 6.77
CA ARG A 176 -17.42 -0.12 5.68
C ARG A 176 -17.55 1.37 5.39
N ALA A 177 -16.47 2.12 5.53
CA ALA A 177 -16.44 3.54 5.15
C ALA A 177 -16.34 3.69 3.63
N ALA A 178 -15.44 2.92 3.00
CA ALA A 178 -15.25 2.94 1.56
C ALA A 178 -14.84 1.55 1.06
N ALA A 179 -15.12 1.27 -0.20
CA ALA A 179 -14.73 0.01 -0.84
C ALA A 179 -14.64 0.18 -2.35
N VAL A 180 -13.67 -0.51 -2.96
CA VAL A 180 -13.51 -0.65 -4.40
C VAL A 180 -13.81 -2.09 -4.79
N ARG A 181 -14.42 -2.28 -5.96
CA ARG A 181 -14.73 -3.61 -6.50
C ARG A 181 -14.31 -3.70 -7.96
N PHE A 182 -13.67 -4.80 -8.33
CA PHE A 182 -13.65 -5.26 -9.71
C PHE A 182 -15.00 -5.90 -10.02
N GLY A 183 -15.85 -5.18 -10.73
CA GLY A 183 -17.20 -5.59 -11.10
C GLY A 183 -17.25 -6.15 -12.52
N VAL A 184 -18.27 -6.96 -12.78
CA VAL A 184 -18.59 -7.45 -14.11
C VAL A 184 -20.10 -7.39 -14.34
N ASP A 185 -20.49 -7.00 -15.55
CA ASP A 185 -21.83 -7.23 -16.07
C ASP A 185 -21.82 -8.47 -16.93
N THR A 186 -22.89 -9.26 -16.84
CA THR A 186 -22.99 -10.54 -17.52
C THR A 186 -24.38 -10.77 -18.11
N VAL A 187 -24.47 -11.71 -19.06
CA VAL A 187 -25.73 -12.08 -19.72
C VAL A 187 -26.02 -13.58 -19.64
N GLY A 188 -27.30 -13.93 -19.57
CA GLY A 188 -27.75 -15.32 -19.51
C GLY A 188 -27.81 -15.89 -18.09
N SER A 189 -28.09 -17.19 -17.98
CA SER A 189 -28.34 -17.88 -16.71
C SER A 189 -27.09 -18.17 -15.88
N ASP A 190 -25.90 -18.09 -16.49
CA ASP A 190 -24.62 -18.13 -15.76
C ASP A 190 -23.96 -16.75 -15.79
N PRO A 191 -24.21 -15.92 -14.76
CA PRO A 191 -23.82 -14.53 -14.75
C PRO A 191 -22.32 -14.32 -14.49
N TYR A 192 -21.46 -15.28 -14.80
CA TYR A 192 -20.01 -15.17 -14.57
C TYR A 192 -19.13 -15.80 -15.65
N THR A 193 -19.72 -16.43 -16.68
CA THR A 193 -19.02 -16.95 -17.86
C THR A 193 -19.23 -16.07 -19.11
N ASN A 194 -20.36 -15.36 -19.20
CA ASN A 194 -20.67 -14.44 -20.30
C ASN A 194 -20.46 -12.97 -19.88
N VAL A 195 -19.22 -12.60 -19.58
CA VAL A 195 -18.88 -11.22 -19.22
C VAL A 195 -19.05 -10.30 -20.42
N VAL A 196 -19.90 -9.28 -20.27
CA VAL A 196 -20.17 -8.27 -21.29
C VAL A 196 -19.37 -7.01 -21.04
N GLU A 197 -19.18 -6.65 -19.76
CA GLU A 197 -18.42 -5.47 -19.37
C GLU A 197 -17.66 -5.73 -18.07
N ARG A 198 -16.47 -5.14 -17.97
CA ARG A 198 -15.60 -5.16 -16.80
C ARG A 198 -15.44 -3.75 -16.29
N HIS A 199 -15.97 -3.47 -15.09
CA HIS A 199 -16.05 -2.12 -14.57
C HIS A 199 -15.42 -2.03 -13.18
N ILE A 200 -14.78 -0.89 -12.90
CA ILE A 200 -14.28 -0.57 -11.56
C ILE A 200 -15.38 0.18 -10.83
N ASP A 201 -15.81 -0.35 -9.70
CA ASP A 201 -16.87 0.23 -8.89
C ASP A 201 -16.33 0.76 -7.57
N PHE A 202 -17.08 1.69 -7.01
CA PHE A 202 -16.92 2.15 -5.64
C PHE A 202 -18.23 1.96 -4.87
N GLY A 203 -18.13 1.83 -3.54
CA GLY A 203 -19.29 1.65 -2.68
C GLY A 203 -19.80 2.96 -2.10
N SER A 204 -21.10 3.23 -2.21
CA SER A 204 -21.71 4.44 -1.68
C SER A 204 -23.12 4.19 -1.16
N ALA A 205 -23.43 4.74 0.02
CA ALA A 205 -24.78 4.75 0.56
C ALA A 205 -25.80 5.45 -0.37
N SER A 206 -25.35 6.32 -1.27
CA SER A 206 -26.19 6.96 -2.28
C SER A 206 -26.84 5.97 -3.26
N ALA A 207 -26.28 4.77 -3.42
CA ALA A 207 -26.84 3.72 -4.29
C ALA A 207 -27.95 2.88 -3.62
N GLY A 208 -28.32 3.18 -2.38
CA GLY A 208 -29.35 2.45 -1.64
C GLY A 208 -29.01 0.97 -1.49
N SER A 209 -29.94 0.07 -1.85
CA SER A 209 -29.77 -1.37 -1.71
C SER A 209 -28.68 -1.99 -2.60
N ASN A 210 -28.29 -1.33 -3.69
CA ASN A 210 -27.28 -1.85 -4.60
C ASN A 210 -25.85 -1.62 -4.09
N VAL A 211 -25.65 -0.52 -3.34
CA VAL A 211 -24.40 -0.01 -2.76
C VAL A 211 -23.25 0.25 -3.75
N TRP A 212 -23.07 -0.57 -4.77
CA TRP A 212 -22.03 -0.43 -5.80
C TRP A 212 -22.45 0.53 -6.90
N VAL A 213 -21.57 1.48 -7.19
CA VAL A 213 -21.71 2.47 -8.26
C VAL A 213 -20.55 2.31 -9.23
N LYS A 214 -20.87 2.25 -10.53
CA LYS A 214 -19.85 2.23 -11.59
C LYS A 214 -19.13 3.57 -11.63
N SER A 215 -17.81 3.54 -11.60
CA SER A 215 -16.99 4.75 -11.79
C SER A 215 -16.98 5.26 -13.23
N GLY A 216 -17.43 4.43 -14.19
CA GLY A 216 -17.25 4.67 -15.62
C GLY A 216 -15.88 4.22 -16.14
N LEU A 217 -14.99 3.76 -15.27
CA LEU A 217 -13.72 3.16 -15.64
C LEU A 217 -13.88 1.65 -15.86
N LEU A 218 -13.17 1.14 -16.85
CA LEU A 218 -13.11 -0.28 -17.16
C LEU A 218 -11.80 -0.88 -16.65
N TRP A 219 -11.82 -2.17 -16.35
CA TRP A 219 -10.61 -2.93 -16.04
C TRP A 219 -10.34 -3.99 -17.10
N GLU A 220 -9.06 -4.24 -17.34
CA GLU A 220 -8.57 -5.24 -18.27
C GLU A 220 -7.90 -6.38 -17.51
N ALA A 221 -7.95 -7.57 -18.11
CA ALA A 221 -7.19 -8.70 -17.61
C ALA A 221 -5.69 -8.36 -17.60
N ASP A 222 -4.97 -8.89 -16.62
CA ASP A 222 -3.50 -8.78 -16.50
C ASP A 222 -2.92 -7.37 -16.28
N ALA A 223 -3.78 -6.37 -16.05
CA ALA A 223 -3.34 -5.00 -15.75
C ALA A 223 -3.29 -4.75 -14.23
N TRP A 224 -2.26 -4.01 -13.81
CA TRP A 224 -2.15 -3.46 -12.46
C TRP A 224 -2.89 -2.12 -12.38
N TYR A 225 -3.59 -1.91 -11.27
CA TYR A 225 -4.30 -0.68 -10.95
C TYR A 225 -3.83 -0.15 -9.60
N HIS A 226 -3.48 1.13 -9.55
CA HIS A 226 -3.25 1.83 -8.31
C HIS A 226 -4.56 2.45 -7.84
N PHE A 227 -5.03 2.06 -6.66
CA PHE A 227 -6.20 2.65 -6.05
C PHE A 227 -5.80 3.56 -4.91
N LYS A 228 -6.40 4.74 -4.83
CA LYS A 228 -6.33 5.62 -3.66
C LYS A 228 -7.74 5.98 -3.22
N LEU A 229 -7.99 5.84 -1.92
CA LEU A 229 -9.16 6.36 -1.22
C LEU A 229 -8.67 7.45 -0.28
N ASP A 230 -9.30 8.61 -0.37
CA ASP A 230 -9.02 9.77 0.48
C ASP A 230 -10.28 10.02 1.33
N LEU A 231 -10.26 9.57 2.58
CA LEU A 231 -11.44 9.45 3.43
C LEU A 231 -11.50 10.58 4.45
N ASP A 232 -12.64 11.29 4.51
CA ASP A 232 -12.99 12.24 5.56
C ASP A 232 -14.10 11.65 6.44
N PHE A 233 -13.74 11.28 7.67
CA PHE A 233 -14.65 10.69 8.65
C PHE A 233 -15.53 11.73 9.37
N VAL A 234 -15.27 13.03 9.25
CA VAL A 234 -16.19 14.09 9.70
C VAL A 234 -17.30 14.27 8.67
N ALA A 235 -16.95 14.48 7.41
CA ALA A 235 -17.91 14.66 6.32
C ALA A 235 -18.64 13.37 5.92
N LYS A 236 -18.10 12.20 6.32
CA LYS A 236 -18.59 10.87 5.90
C LYS A 236 -18.55 10.72 4.38
N THR A 237 -17.48 11.22 3.78
CA THR A 237 -17.25 11.18 2.33
C THR A 237 -15.83 10.77 2.01
N TYR A 238 -15.60 10.26 0.80
CA TYR A 238 -14.26 10.00 0.30
C TYR A 238 -14.13 10.37 -1.16
N ASP A 239 -12.91 10.68 -1.57
CA ASP A 239 -12.53 10.75 -2.98
C ASP A 239 -11.88 9.44 -3.42
N PHE A 240 -12.16 9.05 -4.66
CA PHE A 240 -11.69 7.81 -5.25
C PHE A 240 -10.80 8.11 -6.45
N TYR A 241 -9.61 7.52 -6.47
CA TYR A 241 -8.64 7.67 -7.53
C TYR A 241 -8.25 6.31 -8.09
N VAL A 242 -8.03 6.27 -9.41
CA VAL A 242 -7.50 5.12 -10.12
C VAL A 242 -6.32 5.58 -10.97
N ASN A 243 -5.16 4.95 -10.80
CA ASN A 243 -3.92 5.28 -11.48
C ASN A 243 -3.54 6.78 -11.36
N GLY A 244 -3.75 7.34 -10.17
CA GLY A 244 -3.46 8.74 -9.86
C GLY A 244 -4.50 9.75 -10.37
N VAL A 245 -5.56 9.30 -11.05
CA VAL A 245 -6.62 10.18 -11.57
C VAL A 245 -7.88 10.04 -10.71
N LYS A 246 -8.41 11.18 -10.25
CA LYS A 246 -9.67 11.24 -9.48
C LYS A 246 -10.84 10.78 -10.37
N ALA A 247 -11.57 9.76 -9.92
CA ALA A 247 -12.66 9.14 -10.66
C ALA A 247 -14.03 9.83 -10.41
N ASN A 248 -14.20 10.49 -9.26
CA ASN A 248 -15.43 11.19 -8.89
C ASN A 248 -15.32 12.71 -9.04
N THR A 249 -16.43 13.36 -9.43
CA THR A 249 -16.51 14.83 -9.52
C THR A 249 -16.87 15.48 -8.20
N GLU A 250 -17.73 14.83 -7.41
CA GLU A 250 -18.17 15.25 -6.08
C GLU A 250 -17.77 14.16 -5.06
N PRO A 251 -17.46 14.51 -3.80
CA PRO A 251 -17.11 13.54 -2.77
C PRO A 251 -18.15 12.42 -2.63
N ILE A 252 -17.69 11.17 -2.60
CA ILE A 252 -18.54 9.99 -2.53
C ILE A 252 -18.97 9.78 -1.08
N ARG A 253 -20.27 9.69 -0.82
CA ARG A 253 -20.78 9.31 0.52
C ARG A 253 -20.28 7.92 0.90
N PHE A 254 -19.89 7.76 2.17
CA PHE A 254 -19.43 6.49 2.72
C PHE A 254 -20.36 5.32 2.33
N TYR A 255 -19.75 4.15 2.13
CA TYR A 255 -20.47 2.89 1.90
C TYR A 255 -21.50 2.66 3.01
N ASN A 256 -21.12 2.90 4.26
CA ASN A 256 -21.98 2.92 5.43
C ASN A 256 -21.64 4.14 6.30
N GLU A 257 -22.59 5.08 6.43
CA GLU A 257 -22.39 6.34 7.15
C GLU A 257 -22.28 6.18 8.68
N ALA A 258 -22.59 4.98 9.21
CA ALA A 258 -22.32 4.66 10.61
C ALA A 258 -20.83 4.44 10.90
N ALA A 259 -19.97 4.28 9.89
CA ALA A 259 -18.54 4.13 10.07
C ALA A 259 -17.93 5.37 10.73
N THR A 260 -17.34 5.21 11.91
CA THR A 260 -16.78 6.34 12.67
C THR A 260 -15.31 6.55 12.41
N ASP A 261 -14.54 5.48 12.18
CA ASP A 261 -13.08 5.52 12.12
C ASP A 261 -12.52 4.49 11.11
N ALA A 262 -11.26 4.65 10.68
CA ALA A 262 -10.58 3.78 9.71
C ALA A 262 -9.80 2.63 10.37
N THR A 263 -10.40 1.84 11.24
CA THR A 263 -9.61 0.89 12.06
C THR A 263 -9.09 -0.32 11.29
N ARG A 264 -9.72 -0.71 10.18
CA ARG A 264 -9.39 -1.94 9.45
C ARG A 264 -9.32 -1.75 7.95
N PHE A 265 -8.22 -2.24 7.36
CA PHE A 265 -8.16 -2.57 5.94
C PHE A 265 -8.80 -3.94 5.74
N PHE A 266 -9.71 -4.06 4.78
CA PHE A 266 -10.35 -5.34 4.50
C PHE A 266 -10.20 -5.71 3.02
N VAL A 267 -10.08 -7.00 2.81
CA VAL A 267 -10.08 -7.63 1.49
C VAL A 267 -11.14 -8.71 1.51
N SER A 268 -11.94 -8.79 0.45
CA SER A 268 -13.02 -9.75 0.38
C SER A 268 -13.12 -10.38 -1.00
N ARG A 269 -13.49 -11.66 -1.00
CA ARG A 269 -13.68 -12.46 -2.21
C ARG A 269 -14.88 -13.36 -2.01
N GLY A 270 -15.81 -13.36 -2.97
CA GLY A 270 -16.88 -14.36 -3.02
C GLY A 270 -16.32 -15.78 -3.20
N THR A 271 -17.00 -16.83 -2.71
CA THR A 271 -16.47 -18.21 -2.63
C THR A 271 -15.84 -18.70 -3.93
N ASN A 272 -16.52 -18.44 -5.06
CA ASN A 272 -16.11 -18.96 -6.36
C ASN A 272 -15.42 -17.91 -7.24
N GLN A 273 -15.09 -16.74 -6.69
CA GLN A 273 -14.49 -15.66 -7.47
C GLN A 273 -12.99 -15.92 -7.69
N ALA A 274 -12.51 -15.57 -8.89
CA ALA A 274 -11.15 -15.74 -9.36
C ALA A 274 -10.16 -15.09 -8.40
N GLY A 275 -10.48 -13.88 -7.94
CA GLY A 275 -9.68 -13.18 -6.98
C GLY A 275 -8.93 -12.00 -7.57
N GLN A 276 -7.87 -11.62 -6.89
CA GLN A 276 -6.97 -10.54 -7.26
C GLN A 276 -5.61 -10.76 -6.61
N ILE A 277 -4.59 -10.13 -7.14
CA ILE A 277 -3.29 -9.97 -6.48
C ILE A 277 -3.29 -8.55 -5.90
N ILE A 278 -2.85 -8.40 -4.66
CA ILE A 278 -2.72 -7.11 -3.97
C ILE A 278 -1.27 -6.93 -3.58
N ASP A 279 -0.78 -5.71 -3.73
CA ASP A 279 0.59 -5.34 -3.42
C ASP A 279 0.66 -3.89 -2.93
N ASP A 280 1.79 -3.51 -2.32
CA ASP A 280 2.13 -2.14 -1.92
C ASP A 280 0.96 -1.40 -1.21
N VAL A 281 0.44 -2.00 -0.13
CA VAL A 281 -0.66 -1.44 0.66
C VAL A 281 -0.12 -0.37 1.61
N SER A 282 -0.77 0.79 1.62
CA SER A 282 -0.53 1.88 2.56
C SER A 282 -1.86 2.37 3.13
N VAL A 283 -2.01 2.42 4.45
CA VAL A 283 -3.15 3.04 5.13
C VAL A 283 -2.59 3.94 6.21
N VAL A 284 -2.67 5.24 6.00
CA VAL A 284 -2.02 6.25 6.81
C VAL A 284 -3.02 7.32 7.23
N ALA A 285 -3.01 7.64 8.52
CA ALA A 285 -3.73 8.79 9.02
C ALA A 285 -3.02 10.06 8.55
N GLN A 286 -3.74 10.99 7.92
CA GLN A 286 -3.18 12.29 7.61
C GLN A 286 -3.06 13.12 8.88
N PRO A 287 -2.07 14.01 9.00
CA PRO A 287 -2.10 15.02 10.05
C PRO A 287 -3.42 15.81 9.93
N PRO A 288 -4.02 16.25 11.05
CA PRO A 288 -5.20 17.12 10.96
C PRO A 288 -4.83 18.36 10.13
N ALA A 289 -5.64 18.67 9.10
CA ALA A 289 -5.39 19.82 8.24
C ALA A 289 -5.26 21.09 9.08
N GLY A 290 -4.04 21.66 9.10
CA GLY A 290 -3.74 22.87 9.84
C GLY A 290 -4.34 24.09 9.15
N PRO A 291 -4.46 25.25 9.84
CA PRO A 291 -4.83 26.48 9.16
C PRO A 291 -3.84 26.79 8.02
N GLY A 292 -4.33 26.84 6.78
CA GLY A 292 -3.49 27.10 5.60
C GLY A 292 -3.13 25.86 4.80
N ASP A 293 -3.33 24.67 5.36
CA ASP A 293 -3.27 23.38 4.68
C ASP A 293 -4.60 23.17 3.95
N PHE A 294 -4.61 23.50 2.67
CA PHE A 294 -5.79 23.57 1.83
C PHE A 294 -5.97 22.32 0.96
N ASP A 295 -4.92 21.54 0.75
CA ASP A 295 -5.04 20.21 0.13
C ASP A 295 -5.09 19.06 1.15
N ALA A 296 -4.99 19.37 2.45
CA ALA A 296 -5.09 18.45 3.57
C ALA A 296 -4.00 17.36 3.57
N ASP A 297 -2.82 17.65 3.00
CA ASP A 297 -1.69 16.72 2.97
C ASP A 297 -0.81 16.78 4.24
N GLY A 298 -1.18 17.67 5.18
CA GLY A 298 -0.56 17.78 6.49
C GLY A 298 0.65 18.70 6.53
N ASP A 299 0.97 19.38 5.42
CA ASP A 299 1.87 20.51 5.42
C ASP A 299 1.20 21.81 4.91
N VAL A 300 1.99 22.87 4.79
CA VAL A 300 1.49 24.17 4.29
C VAL A 300 2.54 24.70 3.33
N ASP A 301 2.32 24.49 2.04
CA ASP A 301 3.31 24.69 1.00
C ASP A 301 2.74 25.35 -0.28
N GLY A 302 3.46 25.23 -1.40
CA GLY A 302 3.04 25.84 -2.66
C GLY A 302 1.78 25.20 -3.26
N ASN A 303 1.54 23.91 -3.02
CA ASN A 303 0.40 23.18 -3.53
C ASN A 303 -0.91 23.64 -2.87
N ASP A 304 -0.88 23.92 -1.57
CA ASP A 304 -1.99 24.57 -0.86
C ASP A 304 -2.35 25.91 -1.49
N PHE A 305 -1.33 26.73 -1.78
CA PHE A 305 -1.55 28.01 -2.42
C PHE A 305 -2.22 27.85 -3.78
N LEU A 306 -1.86 26.82 -4.55
CA LEU A 306 -2.51 26.50 -5.82
C LEU A 306 -3.95 26.01 -5.64
N VAL A 307 -4.25 25.25 -4.58
CA VAL A 307 -5.63 24.89 -4.24
C VAL A 307 -6.45 26.14 -3.90
N TRP A 308 -5.92 27.03 -3.06
CA TRP A 308 -6.58 28.28 -2.72
C TRP A 308 -6.77 29.23 -3.92
N GLN A 309 -5.78 29.33 -4.81
CA GLN A 309 -5.90 30.13 -6.02
C GLN A 309 -7.04 29.64 -6.94
N ARG A 310 -7.27 28.32 -6.98
CA ARG A 310 -8.36 27.71 -7.75
C ARG A 310 -9.70 27.83 -7.06
N ASN A 311 -9.71 27.81 -5.73
CA ASN A 311 -10.91 27.98 -4.92
C ASN A 311 -10.62 28.80 -3.66
N THR A 312 -10.90 30.11 -3.69
CA THR A 312 -10.65 30.98 -2.53
C THR A 312 -11.58 30.73 -1.35
N SER A 313 -12.56 29.81 -1.47
CA SER A 313 -13.44 29.44 -0.36
C SER A 313 -12.85 28.39 0.58
N VAL A 314 -11.73 27.75 0.22
CA VAL A 314 -11.07 26.73 1.07
C VAL A 314 -10.47 27.32 2.34
N GLY A 315 -10.21 28.63 2.36
CA GLY A 315 -9.74 29.32 3.55
C GLY A 315 -9.18 30.71 3.26
N SER A 316 -8.57 31.30 4.28
CA SER A 316 -7.95 32.63 4.16
C SER A 316 -6.50 32.53 3.70
N LEU A 317 -6.11 33.33 2.72
CA LEU A 317 -4.71 33.50 2.33
C LEU A 317 -3.80 33.86 3.52
N ASP A 318 -4.33 34.54 4.53
CA ASP A 318 -3.56 34.89 5.72
C ASP A 318 -3.26 33.66 6.58
N ALA A 319 -4.13 32.64 6.59
CA ALA A 319 -3.86 31.37 7.25
C ALA A 319 -2.71 30.63 6.56
N TRP A 320 -2.71 30.59 5.22
CA TRP A 320 -1.59 30.03 4.46
C TRP A 320 -0.29 30.79 4.74
N LYS A 321 -0.28 32.12 4.64
CA LYS A 321 0.92 32.94 4.92
C LYS A 321 1.47 32.73 6.34
N ALA A 322 0.58 32.55 7.31
CA ALA A 322 0.97 32.38 8.70
C ALA A 322 1.60 31.02 8.99
N ASN A 323 1.30 30.00 8.18
CA ASN A 323 1.70 28.62 8.41
C ASN A 323 2.63 28.05 7.32
N PHE A 324 2.86 28.77 6.22
CA PHE A 324 3.73 28.35 5.12
C PHE A 324 5.15 27.99 5.60
N GLY A 325 5.58 26.76 5.28
CA GLY A 325 6.87 26.21 5.72
C GLY A 325 6.90 25.78 7.19
N GLY A 326 5.74 25.61 7.84
CA GLY A 326 5.60 25.19 9.23
C GLY A 326 5.82 23.70 9.48
N ALA A 327 5.65 22.85 8.45
CA ALA A 327 6.06 21.45 8.54
C ALA A 327 7.59 21.37 8.66
N SER A 328 8.07 20.46 9.51
CA SER A 328 9.49 20.25 9.73
C SER A 328 10.15 19.77 8.44
N ILE A 329 10.71 20.69 7.67
CA ILE A 329 11.73 20.37 6.69
C ILE A 329 12.84 19.73 7.49
N ALA A 330 12.97 18.39 7.43
CA ALA A 330 14.11 17.70 8.01
C ALA A 330 15.35 18.45 7.51
N PRO A 331 16.25 18.90 8.40
CA PRO A 331 17.40 19.69 7.99
C PRO A 331 18.12 18.91 6.91
N VAL A 332 18.09 19.42 5.69
CA VAL A 332 18.81 18.83 4.56
C VAL A 332 20.26 18.72 5.01
N PRO A 333 20.83 17.51 5.12
CA PRO A 333 22.22 17.36 5.52
C PRO A 333 23.06 18.21 4.60
N GLU A 334 23.70 19.25 5.13
CA GLU A 334 24.38 20.23 4.30
C GLU A 334 25.35 19.51 3.35
N PRO A 335 25.20 19.67 2.01
CA PRO A 335 26.02 18.94 1.07
C PRO A 335 27.45 19.45 1.19
N THR A 336 28.33 18.68 1.84
CA THR A 336 29.81 18.73 1.75
C THR A 336 30.48 20.12 1.76
N ALA A 337 29.82 21.18 2.25
CA ALA A 337 30.40 22.54 2.29
C ALA A 337 31.63 22.57 3.21
N ALA A 338 31.59 21.81 4.30
CA ALA A 338 32.75 21.51 5.11
C ALA A 338 33.84 20.81 4.28
N GLY A 339 33.50 19.78 3.50
CA GLY A 339 34.43 19.07 2.62
C GLY A 339 35.12 19.97 1.58
N LEU A 340 34.37 20.89 0.97
CA LEU A 340 34.90 21.90 0.04
C LEU A 340 35.80 22.91 0.75
N ALA A 341 35.46 23.34 1.97
CA ALA A 341 36.31 24.22 2.76
C ALA A 341 37.62 23.54 3.19
N TRP A 342 37.57 22.26 3.58
CA TRP A 342 38.76 21.48 3.96
C TRP A 342 39.68 21.21 2.76
N THR A 343 39.11 20.87 1.60
CA THR A 343 39.90 20.67 0.37
C THR A 343 40.52 21.98 -0.13
N ALA A 344 39.80 23.10 -0.08
CA ALA A 344 40.34 24.42 -0.40
C ALA A 344 41.49 24.83 0.54
N MET A 345 41.37 24.59 1.85
CA MET A 345 42.44 24.83 2.81
C MET A 345 43.65 23.93 2.57
N ALA A 346 43.45 22.64 2.30
CA ALA A 346 44.53 21.69 2.01
C ALA A 346 45.31 22.08 0.74
N LEU A 347 44.60 22.48 -0.33
CA LEU A 347 45.20 22.95 -1.57
C LEU A 347 45.96 24.28 -1.37
N GLY A 348 45.42 25.21 -0.56
CA GLY A 348 46.10 26.46 -0.22
C GLY A 348 47.40 26.25 0.55
N ILE A 349 47.42 25.32 1.51
CA ILE A 349 48.64 24.97 2.28
C ILE A 349 49.67 24.28 1.38
N ALA A 350 49.24 23.36 0.51
CA ALA A 350 50.13 22.68 -0.44
C ALA A 350 50.77 23.66 -1.44
N ALA A 351 49.99 24.58 -2.01
CA ALA A 351 50.48 25.61 -2.92
C ALA A 351 51.49 26.56 -2.26
N ARG A 352 51.26 26.93 -0.99
CA ARG A 352 52.20 27.77 -0.22
C ARG A 352 53.52 27.06 0.06
N ARG A 353 53.49 25.75 0.33
CA ARG A 353 54.71 24.93 0.53
C ARG A 353 55.53 24.74 -0.75
N TRP A 354 54.88 24.66 -1.91
CA TRP A 354 55.56 24.57 -3.20
C TRP A 354 56.30 25.86 -3.56
N ARG A 355 55.67 27.03 -3.34
CA ARG A 355 56.32 28.33 -3.58
C ARG A 355 57.64 28.51 -2.80
N ASN A 356 57.68 28.07 -1.55
CA ASN A 356 58.87 28.22 -0.70
C ASN A 356 60.03 27.27 -1.06
N ARG A 357 59.81 26.25 -1.92
CA ARG A 357 60.86 25.33 -2.37
C ARG A 357 61.56 25.76 -3.66
N CYS A 358 61.01 26.76 -4.37
CA CYS A 358 61.61 27.28 -5.60
C CYS A 358 62.47 28.54 -5.40
N THR A 359 62.66 28.97 -4.14
CA THR A 359 63.41 30.20 -3.79
C THR A 359 64.67 29.93 -2.95
N ASN A 360 65.12 28.68 -2.87
CA ASN A 360 66.46 28.27 -2.43
C ASN A 360 67.04 27.36 -3.51
#